data_AF-A0A4P9XMT1-F1
#
_entry.id   AF-A0A4P9XMT1-F1
#
_cell.length_a   1.000
_cell.length_b   1.000
_cell.length_c   1.000
_cell.angle_alpha   90.00
_cell.angle_beta   90.00
_cell.angle_gamma   90.00
#
_symmetry.space_group_name_H-M   'P 1'
#
loop_
_entity.id
_entity.type
_entity.pdbx_description
1 polymer ?
#
loop_
_entity_poly.entity_id
_entity_poly.type
_entity_poly.pdbx_seq_one_letter_code
_entity_poly.pdbx_strand_id
1 'polypeptide(L)'
;VLLAVLAPVHAHMAMEQPPPRGSKYQPYATNIDYSITSPTQSMCQGKPAGPISATLQAGTAVQVTLGGGAPHNGGHCQFSLSYDGGKTFVVLKDVMDTCMVDSLHYSVPLPATAPGSKRAIFAWSWINAVGNREYYMNCADVAIKGPANGKIVGKKMLVANIPGTPTVPE
;
A
#
# COMPACT_ATOMS: atom_id res chain seq x y z
N VAL A 1 10.95 -31.66 -28.26
CA VAL A 1 11.48 -30.54 -27.44
C VAL A 1 10.28 -29.76 -26.92
N LEU A 2 9.88 -30.00 -25.67
CA LEU A 2 8.75 -29.30 -25.06
C LEU A 2 9.29 -27.95 -24.54
N LEU A 3 8.93 -26.84 -25.18
CA LEU A 3 9.26 -25.51 -24.67
C LEU A 3 8.46 -25.27 -23.39
N ALA A 4 9.13 -25.38 -22.24
CA ALA A 4 8.59 -24.91 -20.98
C ALA A 4 8.55 -23.37 -21.02
N VAL A 5 7.34 -22.81 -21.05
CA VAL A 5 7.14 -21.37 -20.86
C VAL A 5 7.38 -21.08 -19.39
N LEU A 6 8.56 -20.55 -19.06
CA LEU A 6 8.87 -19.99 -17.75
C LEU A 6 7.97 -18.77 -17.53
N ALA A 7 6.84 -18.95 -16.83
CA ALA A 7 6.07 -17.82 -16.33
C ALA A 7 6.96 -17.04 -15.34
N PRO A 8 7.09 -15.72 -15.44
CA PRO A 8 7.85 -14.93 -14.49
C PRO A 8 7.17 -15.08 -13.12
N VAL A 9 7.81 -15.83 -12.21
CA VAL A 9 7.40 -15.91 -10.82
C VAL A 9 7.61 -14.53 -10.22
N HIS A 10 6.53 -13.76 -10.08
CA HIS A 10 6.60 -12.46 -9.43
C HIS A 10 6.92 -12.72 -7.97
N ALA A 11 8.18 -12.51 -7.60
CA ALA A 11 8.56 -12.52 -6.21
C ALA A 11 7.81 -11.37 -5.54
N HIS A 12 6.97 -11.71 -4.55
CA HIS A 12 6.27 -10.79 -3.66
C HIS A 12 5.02 -10.09 -4.22
N MET A 13 4.41 -9.29 -3.36
CA MET A 13 3.09 -8.69 -3.55
C MET A 13 3.20 -7.16 -3.66
N ALA A 14 2.27 -6.55 -4.38
CA ALA A 14 2.13 -5.11 -4.53
C ALA A 14 0.66 -4.71 -4.57
N MET A 15 0.38 -3.44 -4.33
CA MET A 15 -0.91 -2.83 -4.61
C MET A 15 -1.07 -2.63 -6.12
N GLU A 16 -2.18 -3.11 -6.68
CA GLU A 16 -2.59 -2.85 -8.06
C GLU A 16 -3.58 -1.68 -8.14
N GLN A 17 -4.49 -1.61 -7.16
CA GLN A 17 -5.53 -0.59 -7.05
C GLN A 17 -5.62 -0.08 -5.60
N PRO A 18 -5.66 1.25 -5.35
CA PRO A 18 -5.30 2.31 -6.29
C PRO A 18 -3.85 2.13 -6.78
N PRO A 19 -3.53 2.45 -8.06
CA PRO A 19 -2.19 2.25 -8.58
C PRO A 19 -1.13 3.01 -7.76
N PRO A 20 -0.09 2.34 -7.22
CA PRO A 20 0.94 3.01 -6.47
C PRO A 20 1.99 3.67 -7.39
N ARG A 21 2.85 4.50 -6.80
CA ARG A 21 4.00 5.13 -7.47
C ARG A 21 4.84 4.07 -8.21
N GLY A 22 5.15 4.34 -9.47
CA GLY A 22 5.93 3.43 -10.33
C GLY A 22 5.14 2.26 -10.92
N SER A 23 3.86 2.08 -10.57
CA SER A 23 3.05 0.98 -11.10
C SER A 23 2.73 1.14 -12.58
N LYS A 24 2.73 0.00 -13.30
CA LYS A 24 2.24 -0.10 -14.68
C LYS A 24 0.77 0.30 -14.85
N TYR A 25 -0.01 0.28 -13.76
CA TYR A 25 -1.42 0.66 -13.76
C TYR A 25 -1.65 2.16 -13.54
N GLN A 26 -0.59 2.96 -13.36
CA GLN A 26 -0.72 4.42 -13.26
C GLN A 26 -1.21 5.02 -14.59
N PRO A 27 -2.01 6.10 -14.56
CA PRO A 27 -2.32 6.86 -15.76
C PRO A 27 -1.03 7.33 -16.45
N TYR A 28 -0.90 7.04 -17.74
CA TYR A 28 0.25 7.41 -18.56
C TYR A 28 1.60 6.83 -18.09
N ALA A 29 1.59 5.62 -17.51
CA ALA A 29 2.82 4.95 -17.11
C ALA A 29 3.76 4.70 -18.31
N THR A 30 4.86 5.45 -18.37
CA THR A 30 5.93 5.27 -19.37
C THR A 30 7.18 4.61 -18.78
N ASN A 31 7.44 4.85 -17.50
CA ASN A 31 8.57 4.29 -16.76
C ASN A 31 8.03 3.34 -15.68
N ILE A 32 7.84 2.07 -16.07
CA ILE A 32 7.32 1.02 -15.18
C ILE A 32 8.43 0.58 -14.25
N ASP A 33 8.14 0.63 -12.95
CA ASP A 33 9.02 0.14 -11.91
C ASP A 33 8.60 -1.28 -11.50
N TYR A 34 9.37 -2.27 -11.94
CA TYR A 34 9.12 -3.67 -11.60
C TYR A 34 9.51 -4.03 -10.16
N SER A 35 10.17 -3.13 -9.42
CA SER A 35 10.54 -3.32 -8.01
C SER A 35 9.43 -2.94 -7.03
N ILE A 36 8.23 -2.55 -7.49
CA ILE A 36 7.13 -2.19 -6.58
C ILE A 36 6.69 -3.36 -5.69
N THR A 37 6.95 -4.61 -6.08
CA THR A 37 6.69 -5.79 -5.24
C THR A 37 7.80 -6.05 -4.23
N SER A 38 8.98 -5.44 -4.36
CA SER A 38 10.13 -5.71 -3.51
C SER A 38 9.97 -5.15 -2.08
N PRO A 39 10.65 -5.76 -1.09
CA PRO A 39 10.80 -5.15 0.24
C PRO A 39 11.37 -3.75 0.14
N THR A 40 11.01 -2.91 1.10
CA THR A 40 11.49 -1.54 1.17
C THR A 40 12.42 -1.31 2.36
N GLN A 41 13.24 -0.27 2.25
CA GLN A 41 14.08 0.26 3.33
C GLN A 41 13.68 1.70 3.70
N SER A 42 12.61 2.23 3.10
CA SER A 42 12.18 3.62 3.29
C SER A 42 10.69 3.80 3.00
N MET A 43 10.11 4.88 3.52
CA MET A 43 8.71 5.21 3.27
C MET A 43 8.43 5.37 1.77
N CYS A 44 7.33 4.78 1.30
CA CYS A 44 6.94 4.79 -0.11
C CYS A 44 8.04 4.31 -1.07
N GLN A 45 8.93 3.40 -0.63
CA GLN A 45 10.09 2.93 -1.39
C GLN A 45 11.05 4.05 -1.84
N GLY A 46 11.04 5.19 -1.14
CA GLY A 46 11.85 6.36 -1.51
C GLY A 46 11.41 7.01 -2.83
N LYS A 47 10.28 6.58 -3.40
CA LYS A 47 9.82 7.08 -4.69
C LYS A 47 9.19 8.48 -4.54
N PRO A 48 9.46 9.40 -5.48
CA PRO A 48 8.85 10.72 -5.48
C PRO A 48 7.34 10.63 -5.67
N ALA A 49 6.63 11.71 -5.33
CA ALA A 49 5.19 11.81 -5.57
C ALA A 49 4.86 11.64 -7.05
N GLY A 50 3.84 10.83 -7.34
CA GLY A 50 3.37 10.53 -8.69
C GLY A 50 2.13 11.35 -9.11
N PRO A 51 1.53 11.02 -10.26
CA PRO A 51 0.22 11.54 -10.64
C PRO A 51 -0.85 11.13 -9.61
N ILE A 52 -1.97 11.87 -9.58
CA ILE A 52 -3.13 11.47 -8.80
C ILE A 52 -3.76 10.24 -9.45
N SER A 53 -3.64 9.09 -8.79
CA SER A 53 -4.05 7.77 -9.29
C SER A 53 -5.54 7.49 -9.11
N ALA A 54 -6.18 8.13 -8.14
CA ALA A 54 -7.60 7.98 -7.85
C ALA A 54 -8.15 9.23 -7.14
N THR A 55 -9.47 9.44 -7.28
CA THR A 55 -10.22 10.37 -6.44
C THR A 55 -11.12 9.58 -5.50
N LEU A 56 -10.90 9.72 -4.20
CA LEU A 56 -11.62 9.04 -3.13
C LEU A 56 -12.70 9.96 -2.55
N GLN A 57 -13.79 9.38 -2.07
CA GLN A 57 -14.89 10.10 -1.44
C GLN A 57 -14.91 9.78 0.06
N ALA A 58 -14.78 10.80 0.91
CA ALA A 58 -14.92 10.62 2.35
C ALA A 58 -16.30 10.03 2.67
N GLY A 59 -16.35 9.05 3.58
CA GLY A 59 -17.56 8.35 3.98
C GLY A 59 -17.86 7.09 3.17
N THR A 60 -17.05 6.77 2.15
CA THR A 60 -17.16 5.52 1.38
C THR A 60 -15.97 4.60 1.67
N ALA A 61 -15.99 3.39 1.09
CA ALA A 61 -14.85 2.52 1.13
C ALA A 61 -13.94 2.71 -0.10
N VAL A 62 -12.63 2.71 0.15
CA VAL A 62 -11.60 2.55 -0.88
C VAL A 62 -11.54 1.07 -1.25
N GLN A 63 -11.73 0.77 -2.53
CA GLN A 63 -11.56 -0.59 -3.05
C GLN A 63 -10.08 -0.80 -3.38
N VAL A 64 -9.50 -1.83 -2.79
CA VAL A 64 -8.09 -2.17 -2.93
C VAL A 64 -7.95 -3.55 -3.53
N THR A 65 -7.05 -3.66 -4.51
CA THR A 65 -6.62 -4.93 -5.08
C THR A 65 -5.12 -5.06 -4.88
N LEU A 66 -4.69 -6.17 -4.30
CA LEU A 66 -3.31 -6.57 -4.19
C LEU A 66 -3.02 -7.67 -5.22
N GLY A 67 -1.81 -7.69 -5.77
CA GLY A 67 -1.40 -8.63 -6.81
C GLY A 67 0.09 -8.94 -6.71
N GLY A 68 0.51 -10.06 -7.28
CA GLY A 68 1.87 -10.56 -7.15
C GLY A 68 1.91 -12.08 -7.23
N GLY A 69 3.01 -12.69 -6.77
CA GLY A 69 3.19 -14.14 -6.84
C GLY A 69 3.51 -14.85 -5.53
N ALA A 70 3.89 -14.15 -4.46
CA ALA A 70 4.26 -14.77 -3.19
C ALA A 70 3.70 -13.99 -1.98
N PRO A 71 2.54 -14.41 -1.43
CA PRO A 71 1.94 -13.76 -0.26
C PRO A 71 2.56 -14.21 1.08
N HIS A 72 3.64 -15.01 1.06
CA HIS A 72 4.37 -15.46 2.26
C HIS A 72 3.50 -15.94 3.42
N ASN A 73 2.54 -16.83 3.11
CA ASN A 73 1.55 -17.36 4.07
C ASN A 73 0.79 -16.26 4.86
N GLY A 74 0.77 -15.05 4.33
CA GLY A 74 0.13 -13.89 4.91
C GLY A 74 1.06 -13.03 5.76
N GLY A 75 0.64 -12.78 6.99
CA GLY A 75 1.23 -11.78 7.88
C GLY A 75 0.30 -10.58 8.05
N HIS A 76 0.86 -9.47 8.47
CA HIS A 76 0.10 -8.32 8.91
C HIS A 76 0.18 -7.18 7.89
N CYS A 77 -0.97 -6.66 7.45
CA CYS A 77 -0.99 -5.46 6.63
C CYS A 77 -1.89 -4.36 7.17
N GLN A 78 -1.47 -3.12 6.90
CA GLN A 78 -2.23 -1.94 7.23
C GLN A 78 -2.50 -1.13 5.97
N PHE A 79 -3.72 -0.60 5.88
CA PHE A 79 -4.09 0.41 4.90
C PHE A 79 -4.22 1.73 5.61
N SER A 80 -3.45 2.72 5.18
CA SER A 80 -3.26 3.96 5.93
C SER A 80 -3.33 5.20 5.04
N LEU A 81 -3.57 6.35 5.64
CA LEU A 81 -3.68 7.64 4.97
C LEU A 81 -2.71 8.67 5.55
N SER A 82 -2.06 9.43 4.67
CA SER A 82 -1.21 10.56 5.06
C SER A 82 -1.63 11.85 4.34
N TYR A 83 -1.63 12.96 5.08
CA TYR A 83 -1.88 14.31 4.57
C TYR A 83 -0.65 15.21 4.64
N ASP A 84 0.46 14.76 5.24
CA ASP A 84 1.65 15.56 5.52
C ASP A 84 2.86 15.18 4.65
N GLY A 85 2.58 14.66 3.46
CA GLY A 85 3.61 14.24 2.50
C GLY A 85 4.28 12.92 2.86
N GLY A 86 3.64 12.08 3.68
CA GLY A 86 4.14 10.76 4.05
C GLY A 86 5.05 10.77 5.28
N LYS A 87 4.98 11.82 6.11
CA LYS A 87 5.72 11.87 7.39
C LYS A 87 4.98 11.06 8.46
N THR A 88 3.65 11.15 8.48
CA THR A 88 2.79 10.36 9.36
C THR A 88 1.67 9.71 8.59
N PHE A 89 1.25 8.53 9.05
CA PHE A 89 0.20 7.72 8.46
C PHE A 89 -0.79 7.30 9.54
N VAL A 90 -2.07 7.52 9.28
CA VAL A 90 -3.18 7.09 10.13
C VAL A 90 -3.79 5.83 9.54
N VAL A 91 -3.84 4.76 10.33
CA VAL A 91 -4.39 3.46 9.92
C VAL A 91 -5.90 3.58 9.75
N LEU A 92 -6.39 3.16 8.58
CA LEU A 92 -7.80 3.05 8.22
C LEU A 92 -8.34 1.63 8.42
N LYS A 93 -7.52 0.63 8.08
CA LYS A 93 -7.84 -0.78 8.23
C LYS A 93 -6.59 -1.56 8.56
N ASP A 94 -6.79 -2.54 9.42
CA ASP A 94 -5.78 -3.46 9.89
C ASP A 94 -6.24 -4.89 9.55
N VAL A 95 -5.33 -5.69 9.01
CA VAL A 95 -5.52 -7.11 8.72
C VAL A 95 -4.38 -7.86 9.39
N MET A 96 -4.69 -8.48 10.53
CA MET A 96 -3.75 -9.28 11.31
C MET A 96 -3.65 -10.68 10.73
N ASP A 97 -2.42 -11.18 10.60
CA ASP A 97 -2.03 -12.56 10.30
C ASP A 97 -2.43 -13.12 8.91
N THR A 98 -3.62 -12.79 8.40
CA THR A 98 -4.17 -13.38 7.16
C THR A 98 -4.10 -12.47 5.94
N CYS A 99 -3.28 -11.41 5.98
CA CYS A 99 -3.20 -10.50 4.85
C CYS A 99 -2.79 -11.24 3.57
N MET A 100 -3.63 -11.21 2.54
CA MET A 100 -3.49 -11.89 1.25
C MET A 100 -3.66 -13.41 1.26
N VAL A 101 -4.06 -13.99 2.40
CA VAL A 101 -4.42 -15.41 2.48
C VAL A 101 -5.89 -15.60 2.11
N ASP A 102 -6.78 -14.86 2.78
CA ASP A 102 -8.23 -15.02 2.61
C ASP A 102 -8.75 -14.28 1.37
N SER A 103 -8.08 -13.20 0.98
CA SER A 103 -8.49 -12.35 -0.14
C SER A 103 -7.36 -11.47 -0.64
N LEU A 104 -7.36 -11.19 -1.93
CA LEU A 104 -6.54 -10.13 -2.55
C LEU A 104 -7.32 -8.80 -2.73
N HIS A 105 -8.62 -8.80 -2.42
CA HIS A 105 -9.50 -7.65 -2.54
C HIS A 105 -9.96 -7.17 -1.17
N TYR A 106 -9.79 -5.88 -0.90
CA TYR A 106 -10.13 -5.27 0.37
C TYR A 106 -11.03 -4.06 0.18
N SER A 107 -12.06 -3.99 1.01
CA SER A 107 -12.82 -2.77 1.23
C SER A 107 -12.26 -2.07 2.47
N VAL A 108 -11.64 -0.91 2.28
CA VAL A 108 -10.98 -0.10 3.32
C VAL A 108 -11.86 1.12 3.64
N PRO A 109 -12.39 1.27 4.86
CA PRO A 109 -13.25 2.39 5.19
C PRO A 109 -12.49 3.71 5.16
N LEU A 110 -13.01 4.71 4.45
CA LEU A 110 -12.55 6.09 4.53
C LEU A 110 -13.56 6.89 5.37
N PRO A 111 -13.19 7.40 6.56
CA PRO A 111 -14.12 8.12 7.42
C PRO A 111 -14.80 9.30 6.70
N ALA A 112 -16.08 9.54 6.98
CA ALA A 112 -16.80 10.73 6.46
C ALA A 112 -16.16 12.05 6.91
N THR A 113 -15.41 12.02 8.02
CA THR A 113 -14.68 13.16 8.54
C THR A 113 -13.33 13.39 7.85
N ALA A 114 -12.87 12.49 6.96
CA ALA A 114 -11.58 12.62 6.30
C ALA A 114 -11.50 13.96 5.52
N PRO A 115 -10.52 14.84 5.80
CA PRO A 115 -10.42 16.14 5.16
C PRO A 115 -10.35 16.05 3.64
N GLY A 116 -10.99 16.99 2.96
CA GLY A 116 -10.80 17.19 1.53
C GLY A 116 -9.34 17.54 1.23
N SER A 117 -8.76 16.94 0.18
CA SER A 117 -7.40 17.26 -0.24
C SER A 117 -7.22 17.06 -1.74
N LYS A 118 -6.47 17.96 -2.38
CA LYS A 118 -6.00 17.76 -3.76
C LYS A 118 -4.95 16.66 -3.87
N ARG A 119 -4.27 16.34 -2.76
CA ARG A 119 -3.26 15.29 -2.67
C ARG A 119 -3.15 14.77 -1.23
N ALA A 120 -3.43 13.49 -1.06
CA ALA A 120 -3.10 12.68 0.10
C ALA A 120 -2.36 11.42 -0.40
N ILE A 121 -1.78 10.67 0.52
CA ILE A 121 -1.12 9.39 0.21
C ILE A 121 -1.91 8.28 0.86
N PHE A 122 -2.48 7.40 0.04
CA PHE A 122 -3.01 6.12 0.50
C PHE A 122 -1.88 5.08 0.45
N ALA A 123 -1.64 4.39 1.55
CA ALA A 123 -0.57 3.42 1.66
C ALA A 123 -1.12 2.04 2.01
N TRP A 124 -0.56 1.02 1.36
CA TRP A 124 -0.55 -0.35 1.84
C TRP A 124 0.83 -0.64 2.41
N SER A 125 0.88 -1.17 3.62
CA SER A 125 2.10 -1.73 4.21
C SER A 125 1.88 -3.16 4.64
N TRP A 126 2.92 -3.97 4.61
CA TRP A 126 2.84 -5.39 4.96
C TRP A 126 4.15 -5.89 5.60
N ILE A 127 4.01 -6.67 6.66
CA ILE A 127 5.06 -7.47 7.29
C ILE A 127 4.71 -8.93 7.03
N ASN A 128 5.56 -9.62 6.29
CA ASN A 128 5.34 -11.00 5.88
C ASN A 128 5.46 -11.98 7.06
N ALA A 129 4.58 -12.98 7.09
CA ALA A 129 4.61 -14.00 8.14
C ALA A 129 5.88 -14.85 8.06
N VAL A 130 6.20 -15.41 6.89
CA VAL A 130 7.35 -16.33 6.73
C VAL A 130 8.44 -15.77 5.82
N GLY A 131 9.69 -16.17 6.04
CA GLY A 131 10.83 -15.84 5.20
C GLY A 131 11.76 -14.80 5.81
N ASN A 132 12.28 -13.88 5.00
CA ASN A 132 13.11 -12.80 5.52
C ASN A 132 12.28 -11.80 6.35
N ARG A 133 12.89 -11.12 7.31
CA ARG A 133 12.22 -10.08 8.10
C ARG A 133 12.13 -8.82 7.26
N GLU A 134 11.03 -8.68 6.54
CA GLU A 134 10.88 -7.64 5.53
C GLU A 134 9.69 -6.72 5.86
N TYR A 135 9.72 -5.55 5.24
CA TYR A 135 8.65 -4.59 5.26
C TYR A 135 8.35 -4.17 3.83
N TYR A 136 7.09 -4.26 3.45
CA TYR A 136 6.60 -3.88 2.13
C TYR A 136 5.79 -2.63 2.29
N MET A 137 5.91 -1.72 1.32
CA MET A 137 5.10 -0.52 1.29
C MET A 137 4.86 -0.05 -0.13
N ASN A 138 3.61 0.20 -0.47
CA ASN A 138 3.25 0.89 -1.70
C ASN A 138 2.40 2.12 -1.37
N CYS A 139 2.69 3.23 -2.06
CA CYS A 139 2.00 4.50 -1.86
C CYS A 139 1.33 4.92 -3.15
N ALA A 140 0.03 5.19 -3.10
CA ALA A 140 -0.74 5.82 -4.15
C ALA A 140 -1.04 7.27 -3.77
N ASP A 141 -0.69 8.20 -4.65
CA ASP A 141 -1.11 9.59 -4.53
C ASP A 141 -2.58 9.70 -4.97
N VAL A 142 -3.44 10.24 -4.11
CA VAL A 142 -4.89 10.30 -4.31
C VAL A 142 -5.44 11.69 -4.02
N ALA A 143 -6.52 12.07 -4.67
CA ALA A 143 -7.34 13.21 -4.26
C ALA A 143 -8.46 12.72 -3.34
N ILE A 144 -8.89 13.55 -2.39
CA ILE A 144 -9.98 13.23 -1.46
C ILE A 144 -11.04 14.33 -1.56
N LYS A 145 -12.25 13.92 -1.90
CA LYS A 145 -13.45 14.75 -1.73
C LYS A 145 -13.96 14.54 -0.31
N GLY A 146 -13.90 15.59 0.50
CA GLY A 146 -14.28 15.56 1.91
C GLY A 146 -14.53 16.96 2.47
N PRO A 147 -14.95 17.08 3.73
CA PRO A 147 -15.17 18.36 4.38
C PRO A 147 -13.89 19.22 4.43
N ALA A 148 -14.05 20.54 4.31
CA ALA A 148 -12.94 21.50 4.38
C ALA A 148 -12.22 21.49 5.75
N ASN A 149 -12.98 21.37 6.83
CA ASN A 149 -12.48 21.29 8.21
C ASN A 149 -12.55 19.87 8.76
N GLY A 150 -12.33 18.87 7.90
CA GLY A 150 -12.29 17.48 8.30
C GLY A 150 -11.14 17.16 9.26
N LYS A 151 -11.23 16.01 9.91
CA LYS A 151 -10.16 15.44 10.73
C LYS A 151 -10.17 13.92 10.59
N ILE A 152 -8.96 13.37 10.51
CA ILE A 152 -8.75 11.94 10.63
C ILE A 152 -8.02 11.65 11.94
N VAL A 153 -8.53 10.69 12.69
CA VAL A 153 -7.96 10.24 13.97
C VAL A 153 -7.93 8.71 13.93
N GLY A 154 -6.81 8.14 14.32
CA GLY A 154 -6.61 6.71 14.33
C GLY A 154 -5.22 6.37 14.83
N LYS A 155 -4.90 5.07 14.81
CA LYS A 155 -3.58 4.58 15.19
C LYS A 155 -2.54 5.07 14.19
N LYS A 156 -1.32 5.33 14.67
CA LYS A 156 -0.17 5.51 13.79
C LYS A 156 0.17 4.17 13.14
N MET A 157 0.45 4.19 11.85
CA MET A 157 0.90 3.00 11.12
C MET A 157 2.18 2.43 11.74
N LEU A 158 2.23 1.12 11.90
CA LEU A 158 3.40 0.39 12.33
C LEU A 158 4.44 0.40 11.21
N VAL A 159 5.68 0.76 11.54
CA VAL A 159 6.83 0.66 10.64
C VAL A 159 7.89 -0.16 11.36
N ALA A 160 8.35 -1.23 10.73
CA ALA A 160 9.28 -2.21 11.27
C ALA A 160 10.20 -2.73 10.16
N ASN A 161 11.23 -3.50 10.52
CA ASN A 161 12.10 -4.23 9.59
C ASN A 161 12.79 -3.37 8.51
N ILE A 162 12.89 -2.06 8.75
CA ILE A 162 13.68 -1.11 7.95
C ILE A 162 14.66 -0.34 8.85
N PRO A 163 15.68 0.35 8.31
CA PRO A 163 16.68 1.05 9.11
C PRO A 163 16.06 2.05 10.09
N GLY A 164 16.49 2.01 11.35
CA GLY A 164 15.99 2.90 12.40
C GLY A 164 14.62 2.53 12.98
N THR A 165 14.08 1.35 12.66
CA THR A 165 12.82 0.85 13.22
C THR A 165 13.03 -0.48 13.96
N PRO A 166 12.09 -0.89 14.84
CA PRO A 166 12.18 -2.20 15.48
C PRO A 166 12.17 -3.34 14.47
N THR A 167 12.92 -4.40 14.77
CA THR A 167 12.80 -5.68 14.07
C THR A 167 11.67 -6.49 14.70
N VAL A 168 10.72 -6.94 13.89
CA VAL A 168 9.61 -7.81 14.30
C VAL A 168 9.90 -9.23 13.78
N PRO A 169 9.77 -10.27 14.64
CA PRO A 169 10.01 -11.65 14.25
C PRO A 169 8.93 -12.20 13.30
N GLU A 170 9.07 -13.49 12.95
CA GLU A 170 7.99 -14.31 12.35
C GLU A 170 6.80 -14.43 13.28
#